data_AF-A0A1X1QTG4-F1
#
_entry.id   AF-A0A1X1QTG4-F1
#
_cell.length_a   1.000
_cell.length_b   1.000
_cell.length_c   1.000
_cell.angle_alpha   90.00
_cell.angle_beta   90.00
_cell.angle_gamma   90.00
#
_symmetry.space_group_name_H-M   'P 1'
#
loop_
_entity.id
_entity.type
_entity.pdbx_description
1 polymer ?
#
loop_
_entity_poly.entity_id
_entity_poly.type
_entity_poly.pdbx_seq_one_letter_code
_entity_poly.pdbx_strand_id
1 'polypeptide(L)'
;MIKNTTKIVLAATATLLLAACSEAPRTTDWYIQHTHAQADKNTYCIQNPDISNEANCIAAAEAELTISKGNEAIKAYLKSKGLERKI
;
A
#
# COMPACT_ATOMS: atom_id res chain seq x y z
N MET A 1 32.83 34.16 9.77
CA MET A 1 31.36 34.12 9.66
C MET A 1 30.97 33.18 8.51
N ILE A 2 30.61 31.93 8.82
CA ILE A 2 29.99 31.02 7.83
C ILE A 2 28.59 31.58 7.57
N LYS A 3 28.37 32.10 6.35
CA LYS A 3 27.11 32.75 5.95
C LYS A 3 25.96 31.75 6.13
N ASN A 4 24.90 32.16 6.82
CA ASN A 4 23.70 31.36 7.11
C ASN A 4 23.06 30.70 5.86
N THR A 5 23.40 31.17 4.66
CA THR A 5 22.99 30.59 3.37
C THR A 5 23.44 29.15 3.17
N THR A 6 24.61 28.75 3.67
CA THR A 6 25.11 27.37 3.47
C THR A 6 24.28 26.33 4.24
N LYS A 7 23.71 26.72 5.39
CA LYS A 7 22.85 25.83 6.20
C LYS A 7 21.48 25.63 5.56
N ILE A 8 20.92 26.67 4.95
CA ILE A 8 19.62 26.61 4.28
C ILE A 8 19.69 25.73 3.02
N VAL A 9 20.77 25.85 2.24
CA VAL A 9 20.99 25.02 1.06
C VAL A 9 21.13 23.54 1.42
N LEU A 10 21.88 23.22 2.49
CA LEU A 10 22.05 21.83 2.94
C LEU A 10 20.73 21.18 3.39
N ALA A 11 19.90 21.93 4.12
CA ALA A 11 18.61 21.46 4.60
C ALA A 11 17.62 21.23 3.45
N ALA A 12 17.61 22.11 2.45
CA ALA A 12 16.78 21.96 1.26
C ALA A 12 17.20 20.77 0.38
N THR A 13 18.50 20.48 0.26
CA THR A 13 18.97 19.28 -0.45
C THR A 13 18.61 17.98 0.28
N ALA A 14 18.64 17.98 1.61
CA ALA A 14 18.30 16.79 2.40
C ALA A 14 16.81 16.42 2.30
N THR A 15 15.90 17.41 2.30
CA THR A 15 14.47 17.16 2.12
C THR A 15 14.11 16.72 0.70
N LEU A 16 14.79 17.24 -0.32
CA LEU A 16 14.62 16.80 -1.72
C LEU A 16 15.12 15.36 -1.94
N LEU A 17 16.20 14.94 -1.27
CA LEU A 17 16.73 13.58 -1.37
C LEU A 17 15.85 12.54 -0.63
N LEU A 18 15.23 12.92 0.49
CA LEU A 18 14.33 12.03 1.24
C LEU A 18 13.03 11.75 0.48
N ALA A 19 12.52 12.72 -0.28
CA ALA A 19 11.35 12.52 -1.14
C ALA A 19 11.64 11.64 -2.37
N ALA A 20 12.91 11.40 -2.71
CA ALA A 20 13.30 10.58 -3.86
C ALA A 20 13.41 9.08 -3.54
N CYS A 21 13.36 8.69 -2.26
CA CYS A 21 13.51 7.30 -1.83
C CYS A 21 12.19 6.62 -1.44
N SER A 22 11.08 7.36 -1.30
CA SER A 22 9.77 6.77 -1.03
C SER A 22 9.00 6.56 -2.32
N GLU A 23 8.41 5.38 -2.47
CA GLU A 23 7.47 5.11 -3.56
C GLU A 23 6.29 6.09 -3.47
N ALA A 24 5.84 6.60 -4.62
CA ALA A 24 4.68 7.48 -4.66
C ALA A 24 3.47 6.79 -4.01
N PRO A 25 2.69 7.48 -3.15
CA PRO A 25 1.57 6.89 -2.48
C PRO A 25 0.48 6.49 -3.49
N ARG A 26 -0.06 5.28 -3.31
CA ARG A 26 -1.17 4.70 -4.07
C ARG A 26 -2.40 4.61 -3.18
N THR A 27 -3.58 4.62 -3.79
CA THR A 27 -4.85 4.48 -3.07
C THR A 27 -5.26 3.02 -2.95
N THR A 28 -6.15 2.74 -2.00
CA THR A 28 -6.80 1.43 -1.83
C THR A 28 -7.49 0.98 -3.12
N ASP A 29 -8.25 1.87 -3.77
CA ASP A 29 -8.92 1.57 -5.06
C ASP A 29 -7.95 1.21 -6.16
N TRP A 30 -6.79 1.86 -6.22
CA TRP A 30 -5.76 1.53 -7.20
C TRP A 30 -5.27 0.09 -6.99
N TYR A 31 -4.98 -0.30 -5.74
CA TYR A 31 -4.57 -1.68 -5.41
C TYR A 31 -5.67 -2.71 -5.70
N ILE A 32 -6.94 -2.39 -5.46
CA ILE A 32 -8.07 -3.27 -5.83
C ILE A 32 -8.09 -3.52 -7.34
N GLN A 33 -7.82 -2.50 -8.15
CA GLN A 33 -7.76 -2.62 -9.62
C GLN A 33 -6.48 -3.32 -10.11
N HIS A 34 -5.43 -3.38 -9.28
CA HIS A 34 -4.12 -3.93 -9.62
C HIS A 34 -3.73 -5.02 -8.62
N THR A 35 -4.50 -6.11 -8.60
CA THR A 35 -4.40 -7.18 -7.59
C THR A 35 -3.02 -7.82 -7.50
N HIS A 36 -2.26 -7.89 -8.59
CA HIS A 36 -0.86 -8.34 -8.54
C HIS A 36 0.02 -7.41 -7.69
N ALA A 37 -0.03 -6.10 -7.96
CA ALA A 37 0.73 -5.11 -7.20
C ALA A 37 0.28 -5.05 -5.74
N GLN A 38 -1.01 -5.27 -5.50
CA GLN A 38 -1.56 -5.40 -4.14
C GLN A 38 -0.97 -6.60 -3.42
N ALA A 39 -0.96 -7.79 -4.03
CA ALA A 39 -0.40 -8.99 -3.43
C ALA A 39 1.09 -8.82 -3.13
N ASP A 40 1.87 -8.28 -4.07
CA ASP A 40 3.30 -8.02 -3.88
C ASP A 40 3.54 -7.04 -2.73
N LYS A 41 2.83 -5.90 -2.72
CA LYS A 41 3.00 -4.88 -1.69
C LYS A 41 2.57 -5.40 -0.32
N ASN A 42 1.41 -6.05 -0.22
CA ASN A 42 0.91 -6.60 1.03
C ASN A 42 1.89 -7.65 1.60
N THR A 43 2.42 -8.53 0.75
CA THR A 43 3.44 -9.52 1.14
C THR A 43 4.70 -8.84 1.66
N TYR A 44 5.21 -7.84 0.93
CA TYR A 44 6.39 -7.08 1.33
C TYR A 44 6.19 -6.39 2.69
N CYS A 45 5.03 -5.75 2.90
CA CYS A 45 4.72 -5.07 4.16
C CYS A 45 4.57 -6.04 5.35
N ILE A 46 4.02 -7.24 5.12
CA ILE A 46 3.97 -8.30 6.15
C ILE A 46 5.37 -8.78 6.54
N GLN A 47 6.27 -8.90 5.56
CA GLN A 47 7.66 -9.31 5.79
C GLN A 47 8.50 -8.21 6.45
N ASN A 48 8.08 -6.96 6.36
CA ASN A 48 8.80 -5.78 6.88
C ASN A 48 7.87 -4.97 7.81
N PRO A 49 7.66 -5.41 9.07
CA PRO A 49 6.69 -4.77 9.97
C PRO A 49 7.05 -3.32 10.32
N ASP A 50 8.33 -2.94 10.25
CA ASP A 50 8.81 -1.59 10.57
C ASP A 50 8.24 -0.50 9.64
N ILE A 51 7.79 -0.89 8.44
CA ILE A 51 7.18 0.01 7.44
C ILE A 51 5.66 -0.18 7.32
N SER A 52 5.05 -0.99 8.20
CA SER A 52 3.62 -1.31 8.12
C SER A 52 2.70 -0.08 8.20
N ASN A 53 3.18 1.01 8.79
CA ASN A 53 2.49 2.29 8.89
C ASN A 53 2.69 3.21 7.68
N GLU A 54 3.48 2.82 6.67
CA GLU A 54 3.61 3.58 5.43
C GLU A 54 2.29 3.56 4.64
N ALA A 55 2.01 4.67 3.93
CA ALA A 55 0.75 4.86 3.21
C ALA A 55 0.45 3.71 2.22
N ASN A 56 1.47 3.21 1.52
CA ASN A 56 1.30 2.10 0.57
C ASN A 56 1.01 0.77 1.26
N CYS A 57 1.55 0.52 2.46
CA CYS A 57 1.26 -0.67 3.23
C CYS A 57 -0.17 -0.64 3.79
N ILE A 58 -0.61 0.52 4.28
CA ILE A 58 -2.00 0.72 4.74
C ILE A 58 -2.98 0.49 3.58
N ALA A 59 -2.75 1.14 2.44
CA ALA A 59 -3.62 1.01 1.27
C ALA A 59 -3.68 -0.43 0.72
N ALA A 60 -2.56 -1.15 0.69
CA ALA A 60 -2.52 -2.55 0.25
C ALA A 60 -3.25 -3.48 1.22
N ALA A 61 -3.15 -3.25 2.53
CA ALA A 61 -3.86 -4.02 3.55
C ALA A 61 -5.39 -3.76 3.53
N GLU A 62 -5.80 -2.51 3.33
CA GLU A 62 -7.22 -2.17 3.15
C GLU A 62 -7.81 -2.79 1.87
N ALA A 63 -7.01 -2.86 0.80
CA ALA A 63 -7.39 -3.51 -0.44
C ALA A 63 -7.56 -5.02 -0.22
N GLU A 64 -6.63 -5.69 0.47
CA GLU A 64 -6.75 -7.10 0.85
C GLU A 64 -8.05 -7.36 1.64
N LEU A 65 -8.34 -6.52 2.64
CA LEU A 65 -9.55 -6.65 3.45
C LEU A 65 -10.81 -6.53 2.59
N THR A 66 -10.82 -5.58 1.65
CA THR A 66 -11.97 -5.34 0.75
C THR A 66 -12.17 -6.52 -0.21
N ILE A 67 -11.09 -7.01 -0.82
CA ILE A 67 -11.09 -8.18 -1.70
C ILE A 67 -11.59 -9.42 -0.95
N SER A 68 -11.09 -9.64 0.27
CA SER A 68 -11.50 -10.76 1.12
C SER A 68 -12.98 -10.72 1.46
N LYS A 69 -13.51 -9.56 1.90
CA LYS A 69 -14.95 -9.37 2.13
C LYS A 69 -15.79 -9.63 0.88
N GLY A 70 -15.33 -9.14 -0.28
CA GLY A 70 -15.99 -9.40 -1.56
C GLY A 70 -16.04 -10.89 -1.91
N ASN A 71 -14.93 -11.61 -1.71
CA ASN A 71 -14.86 -13.05 -1.93
C ASN A 71 -15.80 -13.83 -1.01
N GLU A 72 -15.87 -13.47 0.28
CA GLU A 72 -16.80 -14.11 1.22
C GLU A 72 -18.26 -13.82 0.88
N ALA A 73 -18.59 -12.59 0.46
CA ALA A 73 -19.94 -12.26 -0.01
C ALA A 73 -20.34 -13.08 -1.25
N ILE A 74 -19.42 -13.27 -2.21
CA ILE A 74 -19.65 -14.11 -3.40
C ILE A 74 -19.85 -15.58 -3.01
N LYS A 75 -19.02 -16.11 -2.10
CA LYS A 75 -19.18 -17.48 -1.59
C LYS A 75 -20.54 -17.67 -0.93
N ALA A 76 -20.96 -16.73 -0.08
CA ALA A 76 -22.27 -16.77 0.58
C ALA A 76 -23.42 -16.74 -0.44
N TYR A 77 -23.33 -15.88 -1.45
CA TYR A 77 -24.31 -15.82 -2.53
C TYR A 77 -24.39 -17.14 -3.30
N LEU A 78 -23.26 -17.71 -3.73
CA LEU A 78 -23.26 -18.95 -4.50
C LEU A 78 -23.81 -20.12 -3.68
N LYS A 79 -23.43 -20.21 -2.40
CA LYS A 79 -23.99 -21.20 -1.47
C LYS A 79 -25.51 -21.09 -1.36
N SER A 80 -26.04 -19.86 -1.32
CA SER A 80 -27.50 -19.63 -1.30
C SER A 80 -28.21 -20.09 -2.58
N LYS A 81 -27.46 -20.26 -3.68
CA LYS A 81 -27.95 -20.78 -4.97
C LYS A 81 -27.66 -22.27 -5.18
N GLY A 82 -27.09 -22.96 -4.18
CA GLY A 82 -26.65 -24.35 -4.32
C GLY A 82 -25.46 -24.51 -5.28
N LEU A 83 -24.70 -23.44 -5.51
CA LEU A 83 -23.49 -23.42 -6.33
C LEU A 83 -22.26 -23.29 -5.44
N GLU A 84 -21.12 -23.80 -5.90
CA GLU A 84 -19.83 -23.65 -5.21
C GLU A 84 -18.79 -23.03 -6.15
N ARG A 85 -18.03 -22.06 -5.63
CA ARG A 85 -16.84 -21.53 -6.32
C ARG A 85 -15.64 -22.37 -5.88
N LYS A 86 -15.09 -23.16 -6.81
CA LYS A 86 -13.74 -23.71 -6.65
C LYS A 86 -12.76 -22.58 -6.93
N ILE A 87 -12.07 -22.14 -5.88
CA ILE A 87 -10.94 -21.21 -5.97
C ILE A 87 -9.68 -22.07 -5.93
#